data_AF-A0A1F0QGY9-F1
#
_entry.id   AF-A0A1F0QGY9-F1
#
_cell.length_a   1.000
_cell.length_b   1.000
_cell.length_c   1.000
_cell.angle_alpha   90.00
_cell.angle_beta   90.00
_cell.angle_gamma   90.00
#
_symmetry.space_group_name_H-M   'P 1'
#
loop_
_entity.id
_entity.type
_entity.pdbx_description
1 polymer ?
#
loop_
_entity_poly.entity_id
_entity_poly.type
_entity_poly.pdbx_seq_one_letter_code
_entity_poly.pdbx_strand_id
1 'polypeptide(L)'
;MLVQAVKEGVAINPLAARSIFWELKTTVADPAFEKEAWISATLLRCGECGFTVGDEATLLFCPPELAPGVAKLPTSPVSEDAVLVTSLFVKPHRAAKGLEAVLLDATIMHLTSREASAVEAFGFRDARQAEELLREKPARIGLLPVETLESAGFMVVRDHPITPRLRLELPPAFDLLTAAAVEDLLARALA
;
A
#
# COMPACT_ATOMS: atom_id res chain seq x y z
N MET A 1 -9.41 12.41 -13.92
CA MET A 1 -8.31 12.17 -12.97
C MET A 1 -7.60 10.89 -13.37
N LEU A 2 -6.27 10.91 -13.40
CA LEU A 2 -5.45 9.72 -13.71
C LEU A 2 -5.38 8.72 -12.55
N VAL A 3 -5.60 9.19 -11.32
CA VAL A 3 -5.79 8.34 -10.14
C VAL A 3 -7.25 7.92 -10.05
N GLN A 4 -7.49 6.62 -9.88
CA GLN A 4 -8.82 6.02 -9.80
C GLN A 4 -8.89 5.06 -8.61
N ALA A 5 -10.06 4.95 -7.97
CA ALA A 5 -10.30 3.91 -6.97
C ALA A 5 -10.27 2.52 -7.64
N VAL A 6 -9.69 1.53 -6.94
CA VAL A 6 -9.69 0.13 -7.36
C VAL A 6 -11.11 -0.43 -7.29
N LYS A 7 -11.61 -0.98 -8.39
CA LYS A 7 -12.94 -1.62 -8.51
C LYS A 7 -12.99 -2.50 -9.75
N GLU A 8 -14.07 -3.26 -9.88
CA GLU A 8 -14.33 -4.10 -11.05
C GLU A 8 -14.23 -3.29 -12.36
N GLY A 9 -13.54 -3.86 -13.35
CA GLY A 9 -13.31 -3.23 -14.65
C GLY A 9 -12.25 -2.12 -14.71
N VAL A 10 -11.66 -1.72 -13.57
CA VAL A 10 -10.52 -0.78 -13.55
C VAL A 10 -9.22 -1.56 -13.61
N ALA A 11 -8.36 -1.22 -14.58
CA ALA A 11 -7.03 -1.80 -14.68
C ALA A 11 -6.18 -1.44 -13.45
N ILE A 12 -5.50 -2.44 -12.89
CA ILE A 12 -4.53 -2.27 -11.81
C ILE A 12 -3.18 -2.85 -12.22
N ASN A 13 -2.13 -2.51 -11.48
CA ASN A 13 -0.78 -3.00 -11.71
C ASN A 13 -0.76 -4.55 -11.72
N PRO A 14 -0.09 -5.20 -12.69
CA PRO A 14 -0.10 -6.66 -12.81
C PRO A 14 0.46 -7.43 -11.60
N LEU A 15 1.39 -6.83 -10.85
CA LEU A 15 1.85 -7.42 -9.58
C LEU A 15 0.82 -7.25 -8.47
N ALA A 16 0.16 -6.08 -8.40
CA ALA A 16 -0.95 -5.87 -7.47
C ALA A 16 -2.08 -6.87 -7.72
N ALA A 17 -2.40 -7.18 -8.97
CA ALA A 17 -3.42 -8.16 -9.37
C ALA A 17 -3.09 -9.61 -9.02
N ARG A 18 -1.87 -9.93 -8.56
CA ARG A 18 -1.41 -11.31 -8.35
C ARG A 18 -0.73 -11.55 -7.01
N SER A 19 -0.22 -10.50 -6.37
CA SER A 19 0.42 -10.61 -5.06
C SER A 19 -0.65 -10.82 -3.98
N ILE A 20 -0.55 -11.98 -3.32
CA ILE A 20 -1.45 -12.44 -2.25
C ILE A 20 -0.75 -12.55 -0.89
N PHE A 21 0.45 -11.96 -0.77
CA PHE A 21 1.29 -12.11 0.42
C PHE A 21 0.57 -11.67 1.71
N TRP A 22 -0.23 -10.61 1.61
CA TRP A 22 -0.96 -10.01 2.72
C TRP A 22 -2.31 -10.68 2.94
N GLU A 23 -2.97 -11.04 1.84
CA GLU A 23 -4.34 -11.53 1.80
C GLU A 23 -4.44 -12.97 2.29
N LEU A 24 -3.39 -13.78 2.07
CA LEU A 24 -3.38 -15.21 2.36
C LEU A 24 -2.13 -15.67 3.12
N LYS A 25 -2.31 -16.67 3.98
CA LYS A 25 -1.22 -17.31 4.73
C LYS A 25 -0.50 -18.40 3.94
N THR A 26 -1.15 -18.97 2.92
CA THR A 26 -0.68 -20.15 2.18
C THR A 26 -0.50 -19.84 0.70
N THR A 27 0.25 -20.68 0.02
CA THR A 27 0.31 -20.70 -1.45
C THR A 27 -1.00 -21.23 -2.02
N VAL A 28 -1.33 -20.79 -3.23
CA VAL A 28 -2.55 -21.14 -3.96
C VAL A 28 -2.24 -21.40 -5.42
N ALA A 29 -3.12 -22.13 -6.11
CA ALA A 29 -2.94 -22.46 -7.52
C ALA A 29 -3.12 -21.24 -8.45
N ASP A 30 -4.10 -20.38 -8.15
CA ASP A 30 -4.38 -19.17 -8.93
C ASP A 30 -4.37 -17.90 -8.06
N PRO A 31 -3.21 -17.27 -7.87
CA PRO A 31 -3.09 -16.03 -7.09
C PRO A 31 -3.89 -14.85 -7.67
N ALA A 32 -4.16 -14.82 -8.98
CA ALA A 32 -4.92 -13.72 -9.57
C ALA A 32 -6.39 -13.81 -9.17
N PHE A 33 -6.96 -15.01 -9.28
CA PHE A 33 -8.32 -15.28 -8.84
C PHE A 33 -8.52 -14.97 -7.36
N GLU A 34 -7.61 -15.44 -6.49
CA GLU A 34 -7.68 -15.17 -5.05
C GLU A 34 -7.57 -13.67 -4.73
N LYS A 35 -6.73 -12.94 -5.47
CA LYS A 35 -6.62 -11.49 -5.30
C LYS A 35 -7.88 -10.76 -5.72
N GLU A 36 -8.49 -11.15 -6.84
CA GLU A 36 -9.74 -10.57 -7.32
C GLU A 36 -10.90 -10.85 -6.35
N ALA A 37 -10.97 -12.08 -5.82
CA ALA A 37 -11.93 -12.45 -4.78
C ALA A 37 -11.74 -11.61 -3.51
N TRP A 38 -10.49 -11.40 -3.07
CA TRP A 38 -10.17 -10.56 -1.92
C TRP A 38 -10.55 -9.08 -2.16
N ILE A 39 -10.24 -8.51 -3.33
CA ILE A 39 -10.61 -7.14 -3.69
C ILE A 39 -12.13 -7.00 -3.65
N SER A 40 -12.86 -7.93 -4.27
CA SER A 40 -14.32 -7.93 -4.34
C SER A 40 -14.95 -8.01 -2.94
N ALA A 41 -14.46 -8.91 -2.10
CA ALA A 41 -14.93 -9.06 -0.72
C ALA A 41 -14.63 -7.82 0.12
N THR A 42 -13.47 -7.20 -0.06
CA THR A 42 -13.08 -5.99 0.67
C THR A 42 -13.95 -4.79 0.25
N LEU A 43 -14.16 -4.62 -1.06
CA LEU A 43 -15.03 -3.55 -1.59
C LEU A 43 -16.46 -3.66 -1.05
N LEU A 44 -17.02 -4.87 -1.01
CA LEU A 44 -18.36 -5.11 -0.48
C LEU A 44 -18.46 -4.82 1.03
N ARG A 45 -17.42 -5.13 1.79
CA ARG A 45 -17.43 -5.03 3.26
C ARG A 45 -17.06 -3.63 3.77
N CYS A 46 -16.11 -2.97 3.11
CA CYS A 46 -15.42 -1.81 3.66
C CYS A 46 -15.48 -0.58 2.74
N GLY A 47 -15.87 -0.74 1.48
CA GLY A 47 -15.76 0.31 0.46
C GLY A 47 -14.38 0.30 -0.21
N GLU A 48 -13.96 1.45 -0.74
CA GLU A 48 -12.70 1.60 -1.50
C GLU A 48 -11.51 0.96 -0.75
N CYS A 49 -10.73 0.13 -1.46
CA CYS A 49 -9.63 -0.65 -0.88
C CYS A 49 -8.27 -0.35 -1.54
N GLY A 50 -8.20 0.72 -2.32
CA GLY A 50 -6.99 1.10 -3.02
C GLY A 50 -7.20 2.15 -4.10
N PHE A 51 -6.08 2.69 -4.58
CA PHE A 51 -6.00 3.64 -5.67
C PHE A 51 -5.01 3.17 -6.73
N THR A 52 -5.26 3.52 -7.98
CA THR A 52 -4.45 3.09 -9.12
C THR A 52 -4.27 4.20 -10.15
N VAL A 53 -3.14 4.18 -10.85
CA VAL A 53 -2.87 5.00 -12.04
C VAL A 53 -2.77 4.05 -13.22
N GLY A 54 -3.92 3.72 -13.83
CA GLY A 54 -4.02 2.64 -14.81
C GLY A 54 -3.36 1.36 -14.30
N ASP A 55 -2.60 0.68 -15.16
CA ASP A 55 -1.79 -0.48 -14.79
C ASP A 55 -0.35 -0.11 -14.39
N GLU A 56 -0.02 1.18 -14.33
CA GLU A 56 1.32 1.68 -14.03
C GLU A 56 1.67 1.57 -12.55
N ALA A 57 0.73 1.92 -11.68
CA ALA A 57 0.93 1.85 -10.23
C ALA A 57 -0.39 1.60 -9.47
N THR A 58 -0.33 0.85 -8.38
CA THR A 58 -1.48 0.55 -7.52
C THR A 58 -1.07 0.46 -6.06
N LEU A 59 -1.83 1.11 -5.19
CA LEU A 59 -1.75 1.00 -3.74
C LEU A 59 -3.03 0.34 -3.23
N LEU A 60 -2.90 -0.67 -2.36
CA LEU A 60 -4.01 -1.35 -1.70
C LEU A 60 -3.93 -1.18 -0.17
N PHE A 61 -5.09 -1.07 0.45
CA PHE A 61 -5.23 -0.96 1.90
C PHE A 61 -6.49 -1.67 2.38
N CYS A 62 -6.51 -2.07 3.65
CA CYS A 62 -7.64 -2.76 4.27
C CYS A 62 -7.60 -2.69 5.81
N PRO A 63 -8.69 -3.05 6.49
CA PRO A 63 -8.64 -3.39 7.91
C PRO A 63 -7.69 -4.58 8.19
N PRO A 64 -6.99 -4.60 9.34
CA PRO A 64 -5.98 -5.63 9.64
C PRO A 64 -6.47 -7.08 9.54
N GLU A 65 -7.73 -7.34 9.87
CA GLU A 65 -8.33 -8.68 9.81
C GLU A 65 -8.45 -9.24 8.39
N LEU A 66 -8.36 -8.38 7.36
CA LEU A 66 -8.35 -8.78 5.95
C LEU A 66 -6.95 -9.03 5.41
N ALA A 67 -5.91 -8.82 6.22
CA ALA A 67 -4.51 -9.05 5.84
C ALA A 67 -3.86 -10.10 6.76
N PRO A 68 -4.34 -11.35 6.80
CA PRO A 68 -3.79 -12.38 7.69
C PRO A 68 -2.30 -12.68 7.46
N GLY A 69 -1.74 -12.28 6.31
CA GLY A 69 -0.32 -12.34 5.98
C GLY A 69 0.58 -11.48 6.87
N VAL A 70 0.03 -10.47 7.58
CA VAL A 70 0.81 -9.67 8.55
C VAL A 70 1.47 -10.50 9.64
N ALA A 71 0.94 -11.70 9.92
CA ALA A 71 1.53 -12.63 10.88
C ALA A 71 2.94 -13.12 10.49
N LYS A 72 3.37 -12.91 9.24
CA LYS A 72 4.74 -13.18 8.77
C LYS A 72 5.73 -12.08 9.19
N LEU A 73 5.24 -10.92 9.66
CA LEU A 73 6.06 -9.75 9.99
C LEU A 73 6.39 -9.73 11.49
N PRO A 74 7.66 -9.45 11.88
CA PRO A 74 8.10 -9.47 13.28
C PRO A 74 7.38 -8.47 14.19
N THR A 75 6.91 -7.36 13.62
CA THR A 75 6.27 -6.25 14.34
C THR A 75 4.74 -6.32 14.26
N SER A 76 4.16 -7.50 13.99
CA SER A 76 2.71 -7.76 14.12
C SER A 76 2.31 -7.98 15.60
N PRO A 77 1.01 -7.84 15.98
CA PRO A 77 -0.14 -7.44 15.15
C PRO A 77 -0.23 -5.93 14.95
N VAL A 78 -0.77 -5.50 13.81
CA VAL A 78 -1.16 -4.10 13.52
C VAL A 78 -2.16 -3.61 14.57
N SER A 79 -2.14 -2.31 14.87
CA SER A 79 -3.09 -1.73 15.84
C SER A 79 -4.54 -1.86 15.34
N GLU A 80 -5.48 -2.18 16.23
CA GLU A 80 -6.88 -2.46 15.86
C GLU A 80 -7.63 -1.25 15.29
N ASP A 81 -7.18 -0.04 15.62
CA ASP A 81 -7.78 1.23 15.17
C ASP A 81 -7.21 1.74 13.85
N ALA A 82 -6.19 1.08 13.29
CA ALA A 82 -5.50 1.51 12.10
C ALA A 82 -6.01 0.80 10.83
N VAL A 83 -6.09 1.54 9.74
CA VAL A 83 -6.18 0.95 8.39
C VAL A 83 -4.76 0.58 7.94
N LEU A 84 -4.57 -0.63 7.42
CA LEU A 84 -3.28 -1.12 6.96
C LEU A 84 -3.11 -0.83 5.47
N VAL A 85 -2.05 -0.10 5.09
CA VAL A 85 -1.52 -0.15 3.72
C VAL A 85 -0.79 -1.46 3.53
N THR A 86 -1.35 -2.35 2.71
CA THR A 86 -0.77 -3.67 2.47
C THR A 86 0.33 -3.61 1.42
N SER A 87 0.04 -3.00 0.27
CA SER A 87 0.96 -3.05 -0.85
C SER A 87 0.91 -1.80 -1.72
N LEU A 88 2.08 -1.36 -2.19
CA LEU A 88 2.22 -0.37 -3.25
C LEU A 88 3.15 -0.93 -4.33
N PHE A 89 2.64 -0.99 -5.56
CA PHE A 89 3.39 -1.40 -6.73
C PHE A 89 3.50 -0.26 -7.73
N VAL A 90 4.69 -0.08 -8.30
CA VAL A 90 4.98 0.84 -9.41
C VAL A 90 5.76 0.07 -10.47
N LYS A 91 5.38 0.19 -11.75
CA LYS A 91 6.14 -0.42 -12.85
C LYS A 91 7.58 0.12 -12.84
N PRO A 92 8.61 -0.71 -13.12
CA PRO A 92 10.01 -0.30 -12.99
C PRO A 92 10.39 0.97 -13.77
N HIS A 93 9.81 1.19 -14.95
CA HIS A 93 10.08 2.37 -15.78
C HIS A 93 9.42 3.67 -15.26
N ARG A 94 8.58 3.55 -14.22
CA ARG A 94 7.92 4.65 -13.50
C ARG A 94 8.44 4.82 -12.07
N ALA A 95 9.31 3.93 -11.59
CA ALA A 95 9.86 3.99 -10.24
C ALA A 95 10.58 5.32 -10.00
N ALA A 96 10.49 5.83 -8.77
CA ALA A 96 11.10 7.10 -8.36
C ALA A 96 10.63 8.34 -9.16
N LYS A 97 9.49 8.24 -9.87
CA LYS A 97 8.85 9.38 -10.53
C LYS A 97 7.73 10.02 -9.72
N GLY A 98 7.51 9.58 -8.48
CA GLY A 98 6.55 10.19 -7.54
C GLY A 98 5.14 9.59 -7.56
N LEU A 99 4.91 8.49 -8.29
CA LEU A 99 3.61 7.79 -8.24
C LEU A 99 3.32 7.22 -6.85
N GLU A 100 4.37 6.84 -6.12
CA GLU A 100 4.30 6.39 -4.73
C GLU A 100 3.67 7.48 -3.84
N ALA A 101 4.18 8.71 -3.94
CA ALA A 101 3.69 9.85 -3.18
C ALA A 101 2.24 10.19 -3.57
N VAL A 102 1.93 10.21 -4.87
CA VAL A 102 0.57 10.48 -5.35
C VAL A 102 -0.44 9.47 -4.82
N LEU A 103 -0.09 8.17 -4.79
CA LEU A 103 -0.98 7.12 -4.30
C LEU A 103 -1.11 7.10 -2.78
N LEU A 104 -0.02 7.37 -2.05
CA LEU A 104 -0.05 7.52 -0.59
C LEU A 104 -0.95 8.71 -0.21
N ASP A 105 -0.78 9.86 -0.84
CA ASP A 105 -1.60 11.04 -0.57
C ASP A 105 -3.08 10.81 -0.88
N ALA A 106 -3.39 10.21 -2.03
CA ALA A 106 -4.78 9.85 -2.36
C ALA A 106 -5.39 8.93 -1.29
N THR A 107 -4.60 7.98 -0.77
CA THR A 107 -5.01 7.08 0.32
C THR A 107 -5.22 7.83 1.62
N ILE A 108 -4.30 8.69 2.03
CA ILE A 108 -4.39 9.47 3.27
C ILE A 108 -5.59 10.43 3.21
N MET A 109 -5.80 11.12 2.09
CA MET A 109 -6.97 11.99 1.87
C MET A 109 -8.27 11.21 1.99
N HIS A 110 -8.36 10.05 1.32
CA HIS A 110 -9.54 9.19 1.38
C HIS A 110 -9.82 8.74 2.82
N LEU A 111 -8.83 8.17 3.51
CA LEU A 111 -9.00 7.65 4.87
C LEU A 111 -9.31 8.75 5.88
N THR A 112 -8.73 9.94 5.72
CA THR A 112 -9.08 11.12 6.52
C THR A 112 -10.55 11.52 6.32
N SER A 113 -11.03 11.52 5.07
CA SER A 113 -12.44 11.81 4.76
C SER A 113 -13.43 10.77 5.31
N ARG A 114 -12.93 9.57 5.63
CA ARG A 114 -13.67 8.46 6.24
C ARG A 114 -13.51 8.40 7.76
N GLU A 115 -12.89 9.42 8.36
CA GLU A 115 -12.68 9.54 9.81
C GLU A 115 -11.90 8.36 10.40
N ALA A 116 -11.02 7.71 9.62
CA ALA A 116 -10.11 6.70 10.14
C ALA A 116 -9.16 7.35 11.16
N SER A 117 -8.80 6.62 12.22
CA SER A 117 -7.92 7.16 13.28
C SER A 117 -6.45 7.17 12.86
N ALA A 118 -6.01 6.16 12.12
CA ALA A 118 -4.63 6.08 11.66
C ALA A 118 -4.46 5.17 10.44
N VAL A 119 -3.31 5.31 9.80
CA VAL A 119 -2.80 4.40 8.78
C VAL A 119 -1.53 3.75 9.30
N GLU A 120 -1.44 2.42 9.22
CA GLU A 120 -0.21 1.68 9.50
C GLU A 120 0.33 1.02 8.23
N ALA A 121 1.65 0.86 8.19
CA ALA A 121 2.34 0.15 7.11
C ALA A 121 3.59 -0.55 7.67
N PHE A 122 3.99 -1.64 7.03
CA PHE A 122 5.31 -2.22 7.26
C PHE A 122 6.28 -1.68 6.20
N GLY A 123 7.43 -1.17 6.65
CA GLY A 123 8.51 -0.75 5.75
C GLY A 123 9.61 -1.80 5.65
N PHE A 124 10.55 -1.63 4.74
CA PHE A 124 11.85 -2.30 4.79
C PHE A 124 13.01 -1.30 4.78
N ARG A 125 14.09 -1.61 5.51
CA ARG A 125 15.32 -0.79 5.53
C ARG A 125 16.36 -1.25 4.52
N ASP A 126 16.45 -2.55 4.28
CA ASP A 126 17.34 -3.16 3.29
C ASP A 126 16.59 -4.27 2.54
N ALA A 127 16.58 -4.17 1.20
CA ALA A 127 15.79 -5.07 0.37
C ALA A 127 16.28 -6.52 0.40
N ARG A 128 17.60 -6.75 0.55
CA ARG A 128 18.18 -8.11 0.59
C ARG A 128 17.88 -8.79 1.90
N GLN A 129 18.06 -8.08 3.02
CA GLN A 129 17.73 -8.58 4.35
C GLN A 129 16.22 -8.86 4.47
N ALA A 130 15.38 -8.00 3.89
CA ALA A 130 13.94 -8.23 3.86
C ALA A 130 13.58 -9.46 3.00
N GLU A 131 14.23 -9.66 1.85
CA GLU A 131 14.06 -10.87 1.04
C GLU A 131 14.47 -12.14 1.79
N GLU A 132 15.58 -12.11 2.51
CA GLU A 132 16.04 -13.24 3.34
C GLU A 132 15.07 -13.56 4.47
N LEU A 133 14.61 -12.53 5.19
CA LEU A 133 13.68 -12.66 6.31
C LEU A 133 12.31 -13.20 5.87
N LEU A 134 11.73 -12.61 4.81
CA LEU A 134 10.37 -12.89 4.38
C LEU A 134 10.29 -14.05 3.38
N ARG A 135 11.45 -14.52 2.89
CA ARG A 135 11.56 -15.48 1.77
C ARG A 135 10.80 -15.03 0.53
N GLU A 136 10.63 -13.71 0.38
CA GLU A 136 9.99 -13.07 -0.76
C GLU A 136 10.57 -11.69 -1.02
N LYS A 137 10.65 -11.30 -2.28
CA LYS A 137 11.20 -9.99 -2.66
C LYS A 137 10.25 -8.87 -2.21
N PRO A 138 10.71 -7.83 -1.50
CA PRO A 138 9.87 -6.68 -1.12
C PRO A 138 9.05 -6.11 -2.28
N ALA A 139 9.67 -5.94 -3.45
CA ALA A 139 9.03 -5.45 -4.66
C ALA A 139 7.95 -6.39 -5.25
N ARG A 140 7.97 -7.69 -4.93
CA ARG A 140 6.96 -8.66 -5.37
C ARG A 140 5.74 -8.70 -4.44
N ILE A 141 5.90 -8.25 -3.21
CA ILE A 141 4.84 -8.20 -2.20
C ILE A 141 4.33 -6.78 -1.95
N GLY A 142 4.91 -5.78 -2.64
CA GLY A 142 4.52 -4.38 -2.56
C GLY A 142 4.89 -3.72 -1.24
N LEU A 143 5.89 -4.27 -0.54
CA LEU A 143 6.44 -3.68 0.67
C LEU A 143 7.21 -2.41 0.28
N LEU A 144 7.08 -1.34 1.07
CA LEU A 144 7.64 -0.03 0.79
C LEU A 144 8.97 0.19 1.51
N PRO A 145 9.92 0.95 0.92
CA PRO A 145 11.06 1.44 1.67
C PRO A 145 10.61 2.33 2.83
N VAL A 146 11.31 2.25 3.97
CA VAL A 146 11.01 3.08 5.15
C VAL A 146 11.07 4.56 4.80
N GLU A 147 12.05 4.98 4.00
CA GLU A 147 12.23 6.37 3.57
C GLU A 147 11.04 6.90 2.75
N THR A 148 10.36 6.04 1.99
CA THR A 148 9.16 6.43 1.24
C THR A 148 7.99 6.71 2.18
N LEU A 149 7.83 5.88 3.21
CA LEU A 149 6.80 6.06 4.23
C LEU A 149 7.08 7.28 5.11
N GLU A 150 8.33 7.46 5.56
CA GLU A 150 8.75 8.64 6.34
C GLU A 150 8.57 9.94 5.55
N SER A 151 8.86 9.93 4.24
CA SER A 151 8.61 11.09 3.35
C SER A 151 7.11 11.43 3.23
N ALA A 152 6.23 10.44 3.42
CA ALA A 152 4.78 10.63 3.50
C ALA A 152 4.27 10.92 4.93
N GLY A 153 5.18 11.15 5.88
CA GLY A 153 4.87 11.54 7.26
C GLY A 153 4.59 10.40 8.23
N PHE A 154 4.80 9.14 7.83
CA PHE A 154 4.69 8.00 8.73
C PHE A 154 5.86 7.97 9.73
N MET A 155 5.59 7.58 10.96
CA MET A 155 6.58 7.46 12.03
C MET A 155 6.71 6.02 12.50
N VAL A 156 7.94 5.56 12.81
CA VAL A 156 8.16 4.23 13.37
C VAL A 156 7.49 4.11 14.75
N VAL A 157 6.54 3.19 14.89
CA VAL A 157 5.84 2.90 16.16
C VAL A 157 6.26 1.58 16.79
N ARG A 158 6.75 0.64 15.98
CA ARG A 158 7.41 -0.59 16.44
C ARG A 158 8.64 -0.81 15.60
N ASP A 159 9.80 -0.62 16.22
CA ASP A 159 11.07 -0.78 15.51
C ASP A 159 11.43 -2.25 15.29
N HIS A 160 12.06 -2.51 14.15
CA HIS A 160 12.71 -3.76 13.80
C HIS A 160 13.83 -3.43 12.80
N PRO A 161 15.02 -4.03 12.92
CA PRO A 161 16.16 -3.67 12.08
C PRO A 161 15.94 -3.88 10.58
N ILE A 162 15.01 -4.75 10.19
CA ILE A 162 14.75 -5.07 8.78
C ILE A 162 13.40 -4.52 8.31
N THR A 163 12.37 -4.72 9.13
CA THR A 163 10.95 -4.50 8.76
C THR A 163 10.16 -3.81 9.89
N PRO A 164 10.46 -2.54 10.18
CA PRO A 164 9.73 -1.79 11.20
C PRO A 164 8.27 -1.58 10.80
N ARG A 165 7.41 -1.38 11.79
CA ARG A 165 6.03 -0.93 11.58
C ARG A 165 5.95 0.58 11.80
N LEU A 166 5.36 1.27 10.84
CA LEU A 166 5.16 2.71 10.86
C LEU A 166 3.68 3.04 10.93
N ARG A 167 3.38 4.21 11.49
CA ARG A 167 2.02 4.73 11.66
C ARG A 167 1.98 6.21 11.30
N LEU A 168 0.89 6.62 10.66
CA LEU A 168 0.48 8.00 10.48
C LEU A 168 -0.86 8.20 11.21
N GLU A 169 -0.89 9.08 12.20
CA GLU A 169 -2.16 9.50 12.83
C GLU A 169 -2.94 10.37 11.86
N LEU A 170 -4.28 10.21 11.85
CA LEU A 170 -5.18 10.99 11.02
C LEU A 170 -6.09 11.88 11.91
N PRO A 171 -6.41 13.12 11.48
CA PRO A 171 -5.89 13.78 10.28
C PRO A 171 -4.38 14.07 10.39
N PRO A 172 -3.64 14.12 9.26
CA PRO A 172 -2.22 14.40 9.30
C PRO A 172 -1.95 15.81 9.86
N ALA A 173 -0.85 15.95 10.61
CA ALA A 173 -0.41 17.24 11.16
C ALA A 173 0.27 18.16 10.13
N PHE A 174 0.26 17.76 8.86
CA PHE A 174 0.91 18.43 7.73
C PHE A 174 -0.05 18.47 6.54
N ASP A 175 0.19 19.40 5.63
CA ASP A 175 -0.58 19.50 4.40
C ASP A 175 -0.19 18.42 3.41
N LEU A 176 -1.20 17.79 2.79
CA LEU A 176 -1.02 16.86 1.68
C LEU A 176 -0.80 17.60 0.36
N LEU A 177 -0.41 16.88 -0.69
CA LEU A 177 -0.20 17.43 -2.04
C LEU A 177 -1.45 18.16 -2.52
N THR A 178 -1.25 19.37 -3.04
CA THR A 178 -2.31 20.12 -3.72
C THR A 178 -2.69 19.44 -5.04
N ALA A 179 -3.89 19.69 -5.54
CA ALA A 179 -4.33 19.17 -6.84
C ALA A 179 -3.34 19.50 -7.98
N ALA A 180 -2.79 20.72 -7.99
CA ALA A 180 -1.80 21.15 -8.97
C ALA A 180 -0.47 20.38 -8.84
N ALA A 181 -0.01 20.09 -7.61
CA ALA A 181 1.18 19.31 -7.38
C ALA A 181 0.98 17.83 -7.80
N VAL A 182 -0.20 17.27 -7.53
CA VAL A 182 -0.58 15.93 -8.00
C VAL A 182 -0.58 15.87 -9.53
N GLU A 183 -1.16 16.86 -10.21
CA GLU A 183 -1.18 16.94 -11.68
C GLU A 183 0.22 17.04 -12.29
N ASP A 184 1.09 17.88 -11.74
CA ASP A 184 2.47 18.04 -12.20
C ASP A 184 3.28 16.74 -11.99
N LEU A 185 3.16 16.09 -10.83
CA LEU A 185 3.80 14.80 -10.58
C LEU A 185 3.30 13.73 -11.54
N LEU A 186 1.99 13.63 -11.76
CA LEU A 186 1.41 12.69 -12.71
C LEU A 186 1.89 12.95 -14.13
N ALA A 187 1.94 14.20 -14.57
CA ALA A 187 2.42 14.57 -15.90
C ALA A 187 3.89 14.17 -16.10
N ARG A 188 4.75 14.45 -15.11
CA ARG A 188 6.17 14.06 -15.14
C ARG A 188 6.35 12.55 -15.06
N ALA A 189 5.54 11.88 -14.25
CA ALA A 189 5.63 10.45 -14.05
C ALA A 189 5.20 9.67 -15.28
N LEU A 190 4.19 10.16 -16.01
CA LEU A 190 3.59 9.47 -17.17
C LEU A 190 4.20 9.87 -18.51
N ALA A 191 4.93 10.98 -18.58
CA ALA A 191 5.84 11.29 -19.68
C ALA A 191 6.92 10.21 -19.85
#